data_AF-A0A954QL34-F1
#
_entry.id   AF-A0A954QL34-F1
#
_cell.length_a   1.000
_cell.length_b   1.000
_cell.length_c   1.000
_cell.angle_alpha   90.00
_cell.angle_beta   90.00
_cell.angle_gamma   90.00
#
_symmetry.space_group_name_H-M   'P 1'
#
loop_
_entity.id
_entity.type
_entity.pdbx_description
1 polymer ?
#
loop_
_entity_poly.entity_id
_entity_poly.type
_entity_poly.pdbx_seq_one_letter_code
_entity_poly.pdbx_strand_id
1 'polypeptide(L)' 'ENLMSEFGSGVDSPEKFDIAGGAVPFYKLYDRSGKLRHEFSGDPEGIEGTEPIDTIDARVAELLAESSSN' A
#
# COMPACT_ATOMS: atom_id res chain seq x y z
N GLU A 1 21.39 16.00 11.23
CA GLU A 1 20.37 15.83 12.29
C GLU A 1 19.71 14.49 12.07
N ASN A 2 19.54 13.67 13.13
CA ASN A 2 18.87 12.37 13.02
C ASN A 2 17.41 12.57 13.43
N LEU A 3 16.52 12.64 12.44
CA LEU A 3 15.08 12.74 12.66
C LEU A 3 14.56 11.38 13.12
N MET A 4 14.08 11.30 14.37
CA MET A 4 13.33 10.15 14.89
C MET A 4 11.83 10.40 14.72
N SER A 5 11.09 9.34 14.38
CA SER A 5 9.63 9.39 14.30
C SER A 5 9.05 9.68 15.68
N GLU A 6 8.22 10.71 15.80
CA GLU A 6 7.57 11.14 17.05
C GLU A 6 6.74 10.02 17.69
N PHE A 7 6.16 9.15 16.86
CA PHE A 7 5.26 8.08 17.31
C PHE A 7 5.97 6.72 17.51
N GLY A 8 7.26 6.62 17.15
CA GLY A 8 8.05 5.39 17.28
C GLY A 8 7.33 4.15 16.71
N SER A 9 7.45 3.03 17.44
CA SER A 9 6.73 1.76 17.19
C SER A 9 5.63 1.51 18.25
N GLY A 10 5.07 2.59 18.83
CA GLY A 10 4.02 2.51 19.84
C GLY A 10 2.66 2.14 19.24
N VAL A 11 1.70 1.74 20.08
CA VAL A 11 0.34 1.30 19.70
C VAL A 11 -0.44 2.32 18.84
N ASP A 12 -0.10 3.62 18.94
CA ASP A 12 -0.77 4.69 18.16
C ASP A 12 -0.18 4.88 16.75
N SER A 13 0.94 4.22 16.44
CA SER A 13 1.62 4.39 15.15
C SER A 13 0.79 3.93 13.94
N PRO A 14 0.06 2.79 13.96
CA PRO A 14 -0.67 2.32 12.78
C PRO A 14 -1.78 3.27 12.35
N GLU A 15 -2.56 3.82 13.29
CA GLU A 15 -3.64 4.78 12.99
C GLU A 15 -3.09 6.10 12.45
N LYS A 16 -1.93 6.56 12.94
CA LYS A 16 -1.27 7.78 12.45
C LYS A 16 -0.66 7.65 11.06
N PHE A 17 -0.42 6.42 10.60
CA PHE A 17 0.07 6.11 9.25
C PHE A 17 -1.03 5.57 8.31
N ASP A 18 -2.31 5.67 8.69
CA ASP A 18 -3.46 5.13 7.93
C ASP A 18 -3.32 3.62 7.60
N ILE A 19 -2.70 2.84 8.48
CA ILE A 19 -2.58 1.38 8.33
C ILE A 19 -3.83 0.73 8.91
N ALA A 20 -4.86 0.58 8.07
CA ALA A 20 -6.00 -0.27 8.39
C ALA A 20 -5.51 -1.72 8.63
N GLY A 21 -6.01 -2.38 9.67
CA GLY A 21 -5.60 -3.76 10.05
C GLY A 21 -4.40 -3.85 11.02
N GLY A 22 -3.86 -2.72 11.49
CA GLY A 22 -2.81 -2.73 12.53
C GLY A 22 -1.40 -2.95 11.96
N ALA A 23 -0.68 -3.98 12.40
CA ALA A 23 0.70 -4.27 11.96
C ALA A 23 0.77 -5.05 10.63
N VAL A 24 -0.35 -5.16 9.92
CA VAL A 24 -0.45 -5.93 8.69
C VAL A 24 0.18 -5.14 7.54
N PRO A 25 0.99 -5.79 6.68
CA PRO A 25 1.60 -5.13 5.53
C PRO A 25 0.53 -4.53 4.60
N PHE A 26 0.65 -3.22 4.34
CA PHE A 26 -0.23 -2.47 3.45
C PHE A 26 0.59 -1.81 2.36
N TYR A 27 0.15 -1.92 1.10
CA TYR A 27 0.90 -1.41 -0.05
C TYR A 27 0.01 -0.57 -0.96
N LYS A 28 0.61 0.43 -1.61
CA LYS A 28 -0.07 1.32 -2.56
C LYS A 28 0.68 1.32 -3.88
N LEU A 29 -0.01 1.09 -4.98
CA LEU A 29 0.54 1.15 -6.34
C LEU A 29 0.10 2.44 -7.02
N TYR A 30 1.08 3.26 -7.37
CA TYR A 30 0.89 4.52 -8.09
C TYR A 30 1.36 4.38 -9.54
N ASP A 31 0.72 5.09 -10.45
CA ASP A 31 1.21 5.25 -11.81
C ASP A 31 2.36 6.27 -11.91
N ARG A 32 2.94 6.40 -13.11
CA ARG A 32 4.06 7.32 -13.36
C ARG A 32 3.72 8.80 -13.16
N SER A 33 2.43 9.16 -13.15
CA SER A 33 1.98 10.51 -12.86
C SER A 33 1.82 10.77 -11.34
N GLY A 34 2.01 9.74 -10.52
CA GLY A 34 1.80 9.79 -9.08
C GLY A 34 0.34 9.59 -8.67
N LYS A 35 -0.53 9.12 -9.57
CA LYS A 35 -1.93 8.81 -9.25
C LYS A 35 -2.03 7.41 -8.64
N LEU A 36 -2.73 7.29 -7.51
CA LEU A 36 -3.03 6.00 -6.87
C LEU A 36 -3.93 5.16 -7.77
N ARG A 37 -3.55 3.90 -8.00
CA ARG A 37 -4.29 2.95 -8.84
C ARG A 37 -4.87 1.79 -8.04
N HIS A 38 -4.08 1.21 -7.14
CA HIS A 38 -4.47 0.06 -6.34
C HIS A 38 -3.91 0.15 -4.92
N GLU A 39 -4.62 -0.46 -3.97
CA GLU A 39 -4.20 -0.65 -2.59
C GLU A 39 -4.26 -2.14 -2.26
N PHE A 40 -3.30 -2.62 -1.46
CA PHE A 40 -3.16 -4.03 -1.13
C PHE A 40 -2.96 -4.25 0.36
N SER A 41 -3.49 -5.35 0.87
CA SER A 41 -3.34 -5.76 2.27
C SER A 41 -2.93 -7.22 2.39
N GLY A 42 -2.01 -7.49 3.31
CA GLY A 42 -1.62 -8.84 3.72
C GLY A 42 -2.57 -9.46 4.76
N ASP A 43 -3.72 -8.83 5.04
CA ASP A 43 -4.65 -9.26 6.07
C ASP A 43 -5.36 -10.56 5.64
N PRO A 44 -5.25 -11.66 6.40
CA PRO A 44 -5.95 -12.90 6.07
C PRO A 44 -7.49 -12.79 6.16
N GLU A 45 -8.01 -11.84 6.94
CA GLU A 45 -9.45 -11.55 7.02
C GLU A 45 -9.92 -10.61 5.90
N GLY A 46 -8.96 -9.99 5.19
CA GLY A 46 -9.19 -9.02 4.14
C GLY A 46 -9.56 -7.63 4.68
N ILE A 47 -9.14 -6.59 3.95
CA ILE A 47 -9.50 -5.20 4.27
C ILE A 47 -10.33 -4.64 3.12
N GLU A 48 -11.45 -4.00 3.46
CA GLU A 48 -12.32 -3.36 2.49
C GLU A 48 -11.54 -2.35 1.62
N GLY A 49 -11.77 -2.40 0.31
CA GLY A 49 -11.09 -1.51 -0.65
C GLY A 49 -9.67 -1.93 -1.01
N THR A 50 -9.17 -3.05 -0.48
CA THR A 50 -7.82 -3.56 -0.80
C THR A 50 -7.86 -4.89 -1.53
N GLU A 51 -6.83 -5.13 -2.32
CA GLU A 51 -6.57 -6.43 -2.95
C GLU A 51 -5.55 -7.24 -2.13
N PRO A 52 -5.56 -8.58 -2.23
CA PRO A 52 -4.52 -9.41 -1.61
C PRO A 52 -3.11 -9.10 -2.12
N ILE A 53 -2.09 -9.18 -1.26
CA ILE A 53 -0.70 -8.87 -1.63
C ILE A 53 -0.10 -9.74 -2.75
N ASP A 54 -0.63 -10.95 -2.95
CA ASP A 54 -0.17 -11.87 -4.00
C ASP A 54 -0.61 -11.43 -5.40
N THR A 55 -1.52 -10.46 -5.52
CA THR A 55 -1.95 -9.90 -6.81
C THR A 55 -1.13 -8.70 -7.28
N ILE A 56 -0.19 -8.21 -6.46
CA ILE A 56 0.62 -7.01 -6.76
C ILE A 56 1.33 -7.14 -8.11
N ASP A 57 2.02 -8.25 -8.36
CA ASP A 57 2.78 -8.46 -9.60
C ASP A 57 1.89 -8.40 -10.85
N ALA A 58 0.66 -8.92 -10.76
CA ALA A 58 -0.30 -8.86 -11.85
C ALA A 58 -0.73 -7.42 -12.14
N ARG A 59 -1.05 -6.62 -11.10
CA ARG A 59 -1.42 -5.20 -11.26
C ARG A 59 -0.28 -4.34 -11.79
N VAL A 60 0.95 -4.63 -11.39
CA VAL A 60 2.14 -3.97 -11.93
C VAL A 60 2.28 -4.27 -13.43
N ALA A 61 2.10 -5.53 -13.85
CA ALA A 61 2.17 -5.91 -15.26
C ALA A 61 1.09 -5.23 -16.10
N GLU A 62 -0.16 -5.18 -15.60
CA GLU A 62 -1.27 -4.46 -16.24
C GLU A 62 -0.93 -2.98 -16.45
N LEU A 63 -0.43 -2.31 -15.39
CA LEU A 63 -0.10 -0.89 -15.45
C LEU A 63 1.05 -0.56 -16.42
N LEU A 64 2.03 -1.46 -16.53
CA LEU A 64 3.12 -1.35 -17.50
C LEU A 64 2.62 -1.54 -18.95
N ALA A 65 1.65 -2.43 -19.16
CA ALA A 65 1.03 -2.63 -20.47
C ALA A 65 0.18 -1.41 -20.90
N GLU A 66 -0.58 -0.80 -19.98
CA GLU A 66 -1.31 0.46 -20.22
C GLU A 66 -0.37 1.58 -20.66
N SER A 67 0.77 1.71 -20.00
CA SER A 67 1.76 2.77 -20.26
C SER A 67 2.50 2.63 -21.59
N SER A 68 2.45 1.44 -22.22
CA SER A 68 3.16 1.14 -23.47
C SER A 68 2.29 1.34 -24.72
N SER A 69 1.00 1.65 -24.54
CA SER A 69 0.04 1.83 -25.64
C SER A 69 -0.29 3.31 -25.92
N ASN A 70 0.59 4.23 -25.52
CA ASN A 70 0.42 5.68 -25.71
C ASN A 70 1.62 6.31 -26.41
#